data_AF-A0A183HKT3-F1
#
_entry.id   AF-A0A183HKT3-F1
#
_cell.length_a   1.000
_cell.length_b   1.000
_cell.length_c   1.000
_cell.angle_alpha   90.00
_cell.angle_beta   90.00
_cell.angle_gamma   90.00
#
_symmetry.space_group_name_H-M   'P 1'
#
loop_
_entity.id
_entity.type
_entity.pdbx_description
1 polymer ?
#
loop_
_entity_poly.entity_id
_entity_poly.type
_entity_poly.pdbx_seq_one_letter_code
_entity_poly.pdbx_strand_id
1 'polypeptide(L)'
;MRVARIFKLARYSSGLKSFGLTVKTSLPELSMLTLFLLTTVIFFSTLMYFAERDEPNTKFKSIPHAGWWCIVTMTTVGYGDYYPETLFGKLIASCASISGVLVLAFPITMIVENFSRNYDSERNDFKRIQRRRRLAKSYIK
;
A
#
# COMPACT_ATOMS: atom_id res chain seq x y z
N MET A 1 12.79 -22.29 10.78
CA MET A 1 12.02 -23.14 11.73
C MET A 1 11.31 -22.40 12.89
N ARG A 2 11.71 -21.19 13.30
CA ARG A 2 10.98 -20.42 14.35
C ARG A 2 9.79 -19.61 13.81
N VAL A 3 9.93 -19.02 12.61
CA VAL A 3 8.90 -18.21 11.91
C VAL A 3 7.65 -19.02 11.55
N ALA A 4 7.78 -20.31 11.23
CA ALA A 4 6.65 -21.17 10.89
C ALA A 4 5.65 -21.38 12.05
N ARG A 5 6.05 -21.18 13.31
CA ARG A 5 5.13 -21.25 14.45
C ARG A 5 4.20 -20.04 14.54
N ILE A 6 4.64 -18.87 14.06
CA ILE A 6 3.83 -17.64 14.00
C ILE A 6 2.67 -17.82 13.02
N PHE A 7 2.93 -18.47 11.87
CA PHE A 7 1.89 -18.87 10.91
C PHE A 7 0.92 -19.95 11.45
N LYS A 8 1.25 -20.64 12.55
CA LYS A 8 0.35 -21.59 13.22
C LYS A 8 -0.64 -20.87 14.16
N LEU A 9 -0.20 -19.81 14.85
CA LEU A 9 -1.05 -18.90 15.64
C LEU A 9 -2.03 -18.11 14.75
N ALA A 10 -1.55 -17.69 13.58
CA ALA A 10 -2.33 -17.08 12.50
C ALA A 10 -3.61 -17.88 12.12
N ARG A 11 -3.56 -19.21 12.18
CA ARG A 11 -4.69 -20.09 11.84
C ARG A 11 -5.76 -20.18 12.92
N TYR A 12 -5.44 -19.79 14.16
CA TYR A 12 -6.35 -19.83 15.32
C TYR A 12 -6.97 -18.46 15.64
N SER A 13 -6.46 -17.39 15.05
CA SER A 13 -7.04 -16.05 15.15
C SER A 13 -8.14 -15.86 14.11
N SER A 14 -9.40 -15.80 14.55
CA SER A 14 -10.54 -15.40 13.71
C SER A 14 -10.30 -14.05 13.02
N GLY A 15 -9.54 -13.16 13.65
CA GLY A 15 -9.16 -11.85 13.10
C GLY A 15 -8.22 -11.97 11.89
N LEU A 16 -7.21 -12.84 11.94
CA LEU A 16 -6.27 -12.98 10.82
C LEU A 16 -6.87 -13.75 9.64
N LYS A 17 -7.78 -14.71 9.91
CA LYS A 17 -8.54 -15.39 8.87
C LYS A 17 -9.47 -14.41 8.12
N SER A 18 -10.10 -13.49 8.85
CA SER A 18 -10.91 -12.41 8.29
C SER A 18 -10.04 -11.43 7.50
N PHE A 19 -8.89 -11.03 8.04
CA PHE A 19 -7.92 -10.18 7.34
C PHE A 19 -7.44 -10.80 6.02
N GLY A 20 -7.07 -12.09 6.03
CA GLY A 20 -6.65 -12.80 4.81
C GLY A 20 -7.76 -12.92 3.77
N LEU A 21 -9.01 -13.08 4.20
CA LEU A 21 -10.16 -13.09 3.29
C LEU A 21 -10.39 -11.70 2.69
N THR A 22 -10.32 -10.63 3.48
CA THR A 22 -10.42 -9.25 3.02
C THR A 22 -9.30 -8.89 2.05
N VAL A 23 -8.04 -9.26 2.34
CA VAL A 23 -6.92 -9.06 1.43
C VAL A 23 -7.15 -9.79 0.11
N LYS A 24 -7.65 -11.03 0.15
CA LYS A 24 -7.94 -11.81 -1.06
C LYS A 24 -9.04 -11.17 -1.90
N THR A 25 -10.09 -10.66 -1.26
CA THR A 25 -11.16 -9.91 -1.92
C THR A 25 -10.63 -8.62 -2.53
N SER A 26 -9.66 -7.98 -1.87
CA SER A 26 -9.03 -6.73 -2.32
C SER A 26 -7.77 -6.89 -3.16
N LEU A 27 -7.42 -8.12 -3.58
CA LEU A 27 -6.26 -8.37 -4.43
C LEU A 27 -6.28 -7.59 -5.75
N PRO A 28 -7.42 -7.42 -6.45
CA PRO A 28 -7.46 -6.62 -7.68
C PRO A 28 -7.14 -5.14 -7.44
N GLU A 29 -7.55 -4.60 -6.30
CA GLU A 29 -7.31 -3.19 -5.95
C GLU A 29 -5.86 -2.98 -5.50
N LEU A 30 -5.32 -3.94 -4.73
CA LEU A 30 -3.91 -3.96 -4.32
C LEU A 30 -2.95 -4.21 -5.49
N SER A 31 -3.35 -4.98 -6.50
CA SER A 31 -2.52 -5.24 -7.69
C SER A 31 -2.42 -4.00 -8.58
N MET A 32 -3.53 -3.30 -8.80
CA MET A 32 -3.58 -1.99 -9.49
C MET A 32 -2.66 -0.98 -8.80
N LEU A 33 -2.69 -0.92 -7.47
CA LEU A 33 -1.77 -0.08 -6.69
C LEU A 33 -0.30 -0.46 -6.96
N THR A 34 0.02 -1.74 -6.85
CA THR A 34 1.40 -2.22 -6.97
C THR A 34 1.97 -1.89 -8.34
N LEU A 35 1.16 -2.02 -9.41
CA LEU A 35 1.54 -1.61 -10.76
C LEU A 35 1.77 -0.10 -10.87
N PHE A 36 0.93 0.71 -10.24
CA PHE A 36 1.09 2.16 -10.24
C PHE A 36 2.38 2.57 -9.53
N LEU A 37 2.62 2.04 -8.33
CA LEU A 37 3.86 2.26 -7.56
C LEU A 37 5.10 1.87 -8.38
N LEU A 38 5.11 0.68 -8.98
CA LEU A 38 6.21 0.22 -9.82
C LEU A 38 6.48 1.16 -11.00
N THR A 39 5.43 1.65 -11.64
CA THR A 39 5.56 2.58 -12.78
C THR A 39 6.19 3.90 -12.35
N THR A 40 5.73 4.50 -11.25
CA THR A 40 6.33 5.72 -10.70
C THR A 40 7.77 5.50 -10.25
N VAL A 41 8.09 4.36 -9.63
CA VAL A 41 9.46 4.04 -9.22
C VAL A 41 10.37 3.99 -10.45
N ILE A 42 10.01 3.22 -11.48
CA ILE A 42 10.82 3.11 -12.70
C ILE A 42 10.99 4.47 -13.38
N PHE A 43 9.94 5.29 -13.42
CA PHE A 43 9.96 6.62 -14.01
C PHE A 43 10.95 7.56 -13.27
N PHE A 44 10.80 7.72 -11.96
CA PHE A 44 11.67 8.60 -11.16
C PHE A 44 13.10 8.07 -11.05
N SER A 45 13.29 6.76 -10.98
CA SER A 45 14.63 6.15 -10.99
C SER A 45 15.37 6.38 -12.30
N THR A 46 14.66 6.35 -13.43
CA THR A 46 15.25 6.67 -14.74
C THR A 46 15.66 8.13 -14.81
N LEU A 47 14.76 9.05 -14.41
CA LEU A 47 15.06 10.49 -14.33
C LEU A 47 16.25 10.78 -13.42
N MET A 48 16.30 10.16 -12.24
CA MET A 48 17.39 10.34 -11.29
C MET A 48 18.72 9.85 -11.84
N TYR A 49 18.72 8.66 -12.46
CA TYR A 49 19.92 8.12 -13.11
C TYR A 49 20.45 9.09 -14.17
N PHE A 50 19.60 9.62 -15.04
CA PHE A 50 20.04 10.59 -16.05
C PHE A 50 20.48 11.93 -15.48
N ALA A 51 19.89 12.39 -14.37
CA ALA A 51 20.27 13.65 -13.73
C ALA A 51 21.63 13.57 -13.02
N GLU A 52 22.01 12.39 -12.52
CA GLU A 52 23.21 12.20 -11.70
C GLU A 52 24.34 11.44 -12.42
N ARG A 53 24.10 10.88 -13.61
CA ARG A 53 25.09 10.02 -14.33
C ARG A 53 26.42 10.71 -14.62
N ASP A 54 26.40 12.03 -14.79
CA ASP A 54 27.56 12.82 -15.20
C ASP A 54 28.40 13.27 -13.98
N GLU A 55 27.93 12.97 -12.76
CA GLU A 55 28.61 13.31 -11.51
C GLU A 55 29.61 12.20 -11.10
N PRO A 56 30.93 12.49 -11.01
CA PRO A 56 31.97 11.46 -10.81
C PRO A 56 31.85 10.67 -9.49
N ASN A 57 31.28 11.25 -8.44
CA ASN A 57 31.13 10.60 -7.13
C ASN A 57 29.72 10.02 -6.89
N THR A 58 28.87 9.97 -7.92
CA THR A 58 27.49 9.52 -7.73
C THR A 58 27.39 8.06 -7.30
N LYS A 59 26.44 7.80 -6.40
CA LYS A 59 26.02 6.43 -6.05
C LYS A 59 25.01 5.86 -7.03
N PHE A 60 24.44 6.67 -7.93
CA PHE A 60 23.44 6.26 -8.91
C PHE A 60 24.07 5.57 -10.13
N LYS A 61 24.72 4.41 -9.92
CA LYS A 61 25.46 3.69 -10.97
C LYS A 61 24.58 2.95 -11.98
N SER A 62 23.33 2.65 -11.63
CA SER A 62 22.40 1.95 -12.51
C SER A 62 20.95 2.26 -12.14
N ILE A 63 20.01 2.01 -13.06
CA ILE A 63 18.58 2.23 -12.84
C ILE A 63 18.08 1.42 -11.62
N PRO A 64 18.47 0.15 -11.39
CA PRO A 64 18.10 -0.57 -10.17
C PRO A 64 18.60 0.07 -8.87
N HIS A 65 19.81 0.66 -8.87
CA HIS A 65 20.31 1.42 -7.71
C HIS A 65 19.49 2.68 -7.45
N ALA A 66 19.12 3.41 -8.51
CA ALA A 66 18.17 4.52 -8.40
C ALA A 66 16.76 4.04 -8.00
N GLY A 67 16.40 2.80 -8.34
CA GLY A 67 15.20 2.07 -7.90
C GLY A 67 15.12 1.97 -6.39
N TRP A 68 16.19 1.50 -5.76
CA TRP A 68 16.30 1.41 -4.31
C TRP A 68 16.08 2.77 -3.63
N TRP A 69 16.81 3.80 -4.08
CA TRP A 69 16.65 5.15 -3.56
C TRP A 69 15.21 5.67 -3.73
N CYS A 70 14.60 5.45 -4.90
CA CYS A 70 13.25 5.92 -5.18
C CYS A 70 12.21 5.24 -4.28
N ILE A 71 12.33 3.92 -4.05
CA ILE A 71 11.44 3.19 -3.15
C ILE A 71 11.57 3.75 -1.73
N VAL A 72 12.80 3.89 -1.20
CA VAL A 72 13.07 4.40 0.15
C VAL A 72 12.58 5.84 0.33
N THR A 73 12.70 6.67 -0.71
CA THR A 73 12.27 8.07 -0.69
C THR A 73 10.76 8.20 -0.80
N MET A 74 10.13 7.51 -1.76
CA MET A 74 8.67 7.55 -1.94
C MET A 74 7.91 6.95 -0.77
N THR A 75 8.50 5.97 -0.08
CA THR A 75 7.96 5.39 1.16
C THR A 75 8.27 6.21 2.40
N THR A 76 8.90 7.38 2.26
CA THR A 76 9.26 8.31 3.35
C THR A 76 10.19 7.71 4.40
N VAL A 77 10.86 6.59 4.09
CA VAL A 77 11.83 5.95 5.00
C VAL A 77 13.11 6.77 5.07
N GLY A 78 13.64 7.18 3.92
CA GLY A 78 14.76 8.14 3.84
C GLY A 78 16.03 7.73 4.59
N TYR A 79 16.59 6.55 4.31
CA TYR A 79 17.83 6.09 4.96
C TYR A 79 19.02 7.04 4.81
N GLY A 80 19.07 7.83 3.74
CA GLY A 80 20.17 8.76 3.45
C GLY A 80 21.44 8.08 2.91
N ASP A 81 21.35 6.79 2.55
CA ASP A 81 22.44 6.03 1.92
C ASP A 81 22.70 6.46 0.47
N TYR A 82 21.65 6.87 -0.25
CA TYR A 82 21.70 7.50 -1.57
C TYR A 82 21.01 8.86 -1.52
N TYR A 83 21.59 9.87 -2.13
CA TYR A 83 21.00 11.21 -2.28
C TYR A 83 21.60 11.90 -3.51
N PRO A 84 20.80 12.71 -4.24
CA PRO A 84 21.32 13.48 -5.38
C PRO A 84 22.23 14.62 -4.91
N GLU A 85 23.34 14.80 -5.62
CA GLU A 85 24.26 15.91 -5.36
C GLU A 85 23.94 17.11 -6.26
N THR A 86 23.47 16.84 -7.49
CA THR A 86 23.17 17.84 -8.51
C THR A 86 21.92 18.65 -8.18
N LEU A 87 21.84 19.88 -8.72
CA LEU A 87 20.66 20.73 -8.58
C LEU A 87 19.42 20.10 -9.21
N PHE A 88 19.55 19.50 -10.40
CA PHE A 88 18.46 18.82 -11.10
C PHE A 88 18.00 17.57 -10.35
N GLY A 89 18.94 16.77 -9.82
CA GLY A 89 18.62 15.62 -8.98
C GLY A 89 17.82 16.02 -7.74
N LYS A 90 18.17 17.13 -7.07
CA LYS A 90 17.41 17.64 -5.91
C LYS A 90 15.98 18.08 -6.27
N LEU A 91 15.78 18.68 -7.44
CA LEU A 91 14.43 19.01 -7.93
C LEU A 91 13.60 17.75 -8.20
N ILE A 92 14.21 16.75 -8.85
CA ILE A 92 13.57 15.45 -9.12
C ILE A 92 13.24 14.74 -7.80
N ALA A 93 14.15 14.73 -6.83
CA ALA A 93 13.93 14.15 -5.52
C ALA A 93 12.79 14.82 -4.76
N SER A 94 12.67 16.14 -4.85
CA SER A 94 11.57 16.89 -4.24
C SER A 94 10.23 16.50 -4.86
N CYS A 95 10.17 16.43 -6.20
CA CYS A 95 8.99 15.99 -6.93
C CYS A 95 8.63 14.53 -6.62
N ALA A 96 9.62 13.64 -6.56
CA ALA A 96 9.45 12.23 -6.23
C ALA A 96 8.91 12.04 -4.81
N SER A 97 9.38 12.84 -3.85
CA SER A 97 8.92 12.80 -2.46
C SER A 97 7.44 13.20 -2.34
N ILE A 98 7.04 14.30 -2.99
CA ILE A 98 5.63 14.76 -3.00
C ILE A 98 4.75 13.71 -3.71
N SER A 99 5.19 13.24 -4.88
CA SER A 99 4.46 12.20 -5.62
C SER A 99 4.32 10.92 -4.81
N GLY A 100 5.34 10.51 -4.05
CA GLY A 100 5.31 9.30 -3.23
C GLY A 100 4.22 9.35 -2.16
N VAL A 101 4.11 10.47 -1.44
CA VAL A 101 3.07 10.65 -0.41
C VAL A 101 1.67 10.60 -1.04
N LEU A 102 1.45 11.24 -2.18
CA LEU A 102 0.17 11.21 -2.89
C LEU A 102 -0.19 9.79 -3.36
N VAL A 103 0.77 9.05 -3.90
CA VAL A 103 0.59 7.67 -4.36
C VAL A 103 0.21 6.75 -3.19
N LEU A 104 0.85 6.92 -2.03
CA LEU A 104 0.58 6.12 -0.84
C LEU A 104 -0.73 6.48 -0.12
N ALA A 105 -1.24 7.70 -0.29
CA ALA A 105 -2.53 8.09 0.27
C ALA A 105 -3.72 7.35 -0.40
N PHE A 106 -3.62 7.06 -1.70
CA PHE A 106 -4.66 6.38 -2.47
C PHE A 106 -5.03 4.96 -1.94
N PRO A 107 -4.10 4.02 -1.73
CA PRO A 107 -4.43 2.69 -1.21
C PRO A 107 -4.97 2.73 0.20
N ILE A 108 -4.43 3.60 1.05
CA ILE A 108 -4.88 3.74 2.43
C ILE A 108 -6.36 4.16 2.41
N THR A 109 -6.71 5.14 1.58
CA THR A 109 -8.10 5.60 1.42
C THR A 109 -8.99 4.48 0.87
N MET A 110 -8.57 3.78 -0.17
CA MET A 110 -9.34 2.65 -0.72
C MET A 110 -9.57 1.52 0.28
N ILE A 111 -8.55 1.15 1.06
CA ILE A 111 -8.66 0.12 2.09
C ILE A 111 -9.66 0.56 3.17
N VAL A 112 -9.58 1.82 3.61
CA VAL A 112 -10.50 2.38 4.60
C VAL A 112 -11.95 2.37 4.07
N GLU A 113 -12.17 2.78 2.83
CA GLU A 113 -13.49 2.74 2.21
C GLU A 113 -14.04 1.31 2.09
N ASN A 114 -13.23 0.36 1.63
CA ASN A 114 -13.65 -1.04 1.54
C ASN A 114 -13.95 -1.65 2.92
N PHE A 115 -13.16 -1.30 3.93
CA PHE A 115 -13.44 -1.73 5.31
C PHE A 115 -14.75 -1.13 5.83
N SER A 116 -14.97 0.17 5.62
CA SER A 116 -16.21 0.85 6.00
C SER A 116 -17.43 0.24 5.30
N ARG A 117 -17.35 -0.01 4.00
CA ARG A 117 -18.42 -0.65 3.21
C ARG A 117 -18.77 -2.03 3.72
N ASN A 118 -17.78 -2.88 3.99
CA ASN A 118 -18.01 -4.22 4.53
C ASN A 118 -18.62 -4.16 5.94
N TYR A 119 -18.10 -3.27 6.80
CA TYR A 119 -18.62 -3.10 8.16
C TYR A 119 -20.09 -2.63 8.18
N ASP A 120 -20.43 -1.67 7.33
CA ASP A 120 -21.81 -1.17 7.20
C ASP A 120 -22.76 -2.23 6.63
N SER A 121 -22.29 -3.04 5.67
CA SER A 121 -23.07 -4.16 5.13
C SER A 121 -23.41 -5.19 6.22
N GLU A 122 -22.43 -5.62 7.00
CA GLU A 122 -22.65 -6.58 8.10
C GLU A 122 -23.64 -6.04 9.15
N ARG A 123 -23.49 -4.77 9.53
CA ARG A 123 -24.40 -4.11 10.48
C ARG A 123 -25.83 -4.02 9.95
N ASN A 124 -25.99 -3.73 8.66
CA ASN A 124 -27.29 -3.62 8.01
C ASN A 124 -27.97 -4.99 7.87
N ASP A 125 -27.22 -6.04 7.56
CA ASP A 125 -27.74 -7.41 7.49
C ASP A 125 -28.18 -7.91 8.86
N PHE A 126 -27.41 -7.62 9.92
CA PHE A 126 -27.81 -7.95 11.30
C PHE A 126 -29.13 -7.27 11.69
N LYS A 127 -29.30 -5.98 11.36
CA LYS A 127 -30.55 -5.24 11.57
C LYS A 127 -31.71 -5.84 10.77
N ARG A 128 -31.50 -6.23 9.51
CA ARG A 128 -32.53 -6.87 8.67
C ARG A 128 -32.98 -8.22 9.24
N ILE A 129 -32.03 -9.06 9.68
CA ILE A 129 -32.32 -10.35 10.31
C ILE A 129 -33.11 -10.15 11.62
N GLN A 130 -32.71 -9.18 12.45
CA GLN A 130 -33.41 -8.90 13.70
C GLN A 130 -34.83 -8.37 13.45
N ARG A 131 -35.03 -7.51 12.45
CA ARG A 131 -36.35 -6.99 12.06
C ARG A 131 -37.27 -8.10 11.55
N ARG A 132 -36.76 -8.99 10.69
CA ARG A 132 -37.51 -10.17 10.21
C ARG A 132 -37.89 -11.11 11.36
N ARG A 133 -36.99 -11.37 12.31
CA ARG A 133 -37.28 -12.18 13.51
C ARG A 133 -38.37 -11.55 14.39
N ARG A 134 -38.39 -10.22 14.54
CA ARG A 134 -39.45 -9.51 15.28
C ARG A 134 -40.81 -9.63 14.58
N LEU A 135 -40.85 -9.45 13.26
CA LEU A 135 -42.09 -9.59 12.48
C LEU A 135 -42.63 -11.02 12.51
N ALA A 136 -41.77 -12.03 12.37
CA ALA A 136 -42.18 -13.44 12.45
C ALA A 136 -42.77 -13.80 13.83
N LYS A 137 -42.20 -13.26 14.92
CA LYS A 137 -42.77 -13.44 16.27
C LYS A 137 -44.14 -12.76 16.45
N SER A 138 -44.39 -11.67 15.72
CA SER A 138 -45.68 -10.96 15.76
C SER A 138 -46.79 -11.68 14.99
N TYR A 139 -46.46 -12.56 14.05
CA TYR A 139 -47.42 -13.30 13.23
C TYR A 139 -47.91 -14.61 13.89
N ILE A 140 -47.18 -15.11 14.88
CA ILE A 140 -47.47 -16.39 15.57
C ILE A 140 -48.35 -16.18 16.82
N LYS A 141 -48.67 -14.92 17.16
CA LYS A 141 -49.52 -14.53 18.28
C LYS A 141 -50.84 -14.01 17.76
#